data_AF-A0A2N3D2B2-F1
#
_entry.id   AF-A0A2N3D2B2-F1
#
_cell.length_a   1.000
_cell.length_b   1.000
_cell.length_c   1.000
_cell.angle_alpha   90.00
_cell.angle_beta   90.00
_cell.angle_gamma   90.00
#
_symmetry.space_group_name_H-M   'P 1'
#
loop_
_entity.id
_entity.type
_entity.pdbx_description
1 polymer ?
#
loop_
_entity_poly.entity_id
_entity_poly.type
_entity_poly.pdbx_seq_one_letter_code
_entity_poly.pdbx_strand_id
1 'polypeptide(L)'
;PLLALVPFGIWTLLRDPERRDLGWLVIGGAAVAFLYQSAYVYWDGGHATGPRHALPAMAYLAVALAAFHASARGVERWLGFGFLGVSIAINLMIASAEITAPDTFAKPLTEHVWPKFARGDLRTLPSEFWGWSQWSGLYLYLAVAGVLAVALLFALRREQAHAR
;
A
#
# COMPACT_ATOMS: atom_id res chain seq x y z
N PRO A 1 -5.13 5.56 1.96
CA PRO A 1 -6.56 5.17 2.18
C PRO A 1 -6.71 3.93 3.05
N LEU A 2 -6.22 2.78 2.60
CA LEU A 2 -6.36 1.47 3.27
C LEU A 2 -5.99 1.48 4.75
N LEU A 3 -4.96 2.25 5.14
CA LEU A 3 -4.54 2.37 6.53
C LEU A 3 -5.60 2.95 7.46
N ALA A 4 -6.62 3.65 6.94
CA ALA A 4 -7.78 4.06 7.73
C ALA A 4 -8.56 2.89 8.33
N LEU A 5 -8.39 1.67 7.79
CA LEU A 5 -9.03 0.46 8.29
C LEU A 5 -8.22 -0.24 9.41
N VAL A 6 -6.95 0.13 9.60
CA VAL A 6 -6.08 -0.47 10.61
C VAL A 6 -6.65 -0.38 12.03
N PRO A 7 -7.17 0.78 12.51
CA PRO A 7 -7.67 0.89 13.87
C PRO A 7 -8.78 -0.13 14.19
N PHE A 8 -9.66 -0.43 13.22
CA PHE A 8 -10.71 -1.45 13.38
C PHE A 8 -10.14 -2.87 13.49
N GLY A 9 -9.06 -3.14 12.77
CA GLY A 9 -8.31 -4.39 12.87
C GLY A 9 -7.63 -4.56 14.22
N ILE A 10 -6.95 -3.52 14.70
CA ILE A 10 -6.32 -3.49 16.03
C ILE A 10 -7.37 -3.67 17.12
N TRP A 11 -8.49 -2.95 17.05
CA TRP A 11 -9.61 -3.12 17.98
C TRP A 11 -10.12 -4.56 18.01
N THR A 12 -10.23 -5.19 16.83
CA THR A 12 -10.66 -6.58 16.70
C THR A 12 -9.70 -7.57 17.37
N LEU A 13 -8.39 -7.33 17.30
CA LEU A 13 -7.39 -8.14 17.98
C LEU A 13 -7.39 -7.91 19.49
N LEU A 14 -7.51 -6.65 19.94
CA LEU A 14 -7.41 -6.31 21.36
C LEU A 14 -8.63 -6.72 22.20
N ARG A 15 -9.81 -6.81 21.59
CA ARG A 15 -11.04 -7.23 22.28
C ARG A 15 -11.12 -8.73 22.52
N ASP A 16 -10.34 -9.52 21.79
CA ASP A 16 -10.30 -10.98 21.90
C ASP A 16 -9.13 -11.38 22.82
N PRO A 17 -9.38 -11.92 24.03
CA PRO A 17 -8.33 -12.28 24.97
C PRO A 17 -7.28 -13.24 24.39
N GLU A 18 -7.68 -14.12 23.46
CA GLU A 18 -6.78 -15.11 22.84
C GLU A 18 -5.84 -14.48 21.80
N ARG A 19 -6.13 -13.28 21.30
CA ARG A 19 -5.38 -12.60 20.22
C ARG A 19 -4.83 -11.24 20.64
N ARG A 20 -4.98 -10.89 21.90
CA ARG A 20 -4.63 -9.57 22.43
C ARG A 20 -3.13 -9.31 22.38
N ASP A 21 -2.33 -10.35 22.55
CA ASP A 21 -0.88 -10.34 22.35
C ASP A 21 -0.49 -9.91 20.93
N LEU A 22 -1.16 -10.44 19.90
CA LEU A 22 -0.99 -10.03 18.52
C LEU A 22 -1.39 -8.56 18.32
N GLY A 23 -2.46 -8.11 18.97
CA GLY A 23 -2.87 -6.70 18.94
C GLY A 23 -1.75 -5.77 19.45
N TRP A 24 -1.12 -6.12 20.57
CA TRP A 24 0.01 -5.36 21.11
C TRP A 24 1.28 -5.48 20.26
N LEU A 25 1.56 -6.65 19.69
CA LEU A 25 2.66 -6.85 18.75
C LEU A 25 2.53 -5.92 17.54
N VAL A 26 1.31 -5.80 16.98
CA VAL A 26 1.06 -4.92 15.84
C VAL A 26 1.30 -3.46 16.20
N ILE A 27 0.77 -3.00 17.35
CA ILE A 27 0.96 -1.62 17.81
C ILE A 27 2.44 -1.35 18.06
N GLY A 28 3.11 -2.21 18.84
CA GLY A 28 4.51 -2.04 19.20
C GLY A 28 5.43 -2.10 17.99
N GLY A 29 5.25 -3.08 17.11
CA GLY A 29 6.05 -3.23 15.89
C GLY A 29 5.86 -2.06 14.92
N ALA A 30 4.62 -1.61 14.69
CA ALA A 30 4.35 -0.43 13.87
C ALA A 30 4.93 0.86 14.48
N ALA A 31 4.82 1.02 15.81
CA ALA A 31 5.37 2.17 16.52
C ALA A 31 6.91 2.19 16.46
N VAL A 32 7.57 1.06 16.71
CA VAL A 32 9.03 0.95 16.60
C VAL A 32 9.49 1.25 15.18
N ALA A 33 8.83 0.67 14.18
CA ALA A 33 9.12 0.95 12.77
C ALA A 33 8.99 2.44 12.44
N PHE A 34 7.94 3.09 12.93
CA PHE A 34 7.73 4.53 12.73
C PHE A 34 8.76 5.37 13.47
N LEU A 35 9.04 5.07 14.74
CA LEU A 35 10.01 5.79 15.57
C LEU A 35 11.43 5.67 15.00
N TYR A 36 11.82 4.48 14.56
CA TYR A 36 13.10 4.26 13.90
C TYR A 36 13.24 5.16 12.68
N GLN A 37 12.20 5.26 11.86
CA GLN A 37 12.23 6.10 10.68
C GLN A 37 12.16 7.60 11.02
N SER A 38 11.49 7.98 12.11
CA SER A 38 11.50 9.36 12.61
C SER A 38 12.86 9.81 13.14
N ALA A 39 13.73 8.86 13.50
CA ALA A 39 15.12 9.13 13.90
C ALA A 39 16.06 9.26 12.68
N TYR A 40 15.57 9.05 11.46
CA TYR A 40 16.38 9.15 10.25
C TYR A 40 16.65 10.61 9.89
N VAL A 41 17.92 10.99 9.73
CA VAL A 41 18.33 12.39 9.54
C VAL A 41 17.76 13.06 8.27
N TYR A 42 17.38 12.28 7.26
CA TYR A 42 16.72 12.79 6.05
C TYR A 42 15.19 12.73 6.13
N TRP A 43 14.63 12.39 7.28
CA TRP A 43 13.20 12.49 7.53
C TRP A 43 12.89 13.89 8.06
N ASP A 44 12.41 14.76 7.18
CA ASP A 44 12.00 16.11 7.56
C ASP A 44 10.53 16.22 8.02
N GLY A 45 9.82 15.09 8.20
CA GLY A 45 8.46 15.12 8.77
C GLY A 45 7.33 14.66 7.84
N GLY A 46 7.64 13.98 6.72
CA GLY A 46 6.61 13.42 5.82
C GLY A 46 6.58 14.01 4.41
N HIS A 47 7.64 14.69 3.98
CA HIS A 47 7.78 15.31 2.65
C HIS A 47 7.97 14.31 1.49
N ALA A 48 7.85 13.01 1.74
CA ALA A 48 7.78 12.02 0.70
C ALA A 48 6.34 11.87 0.20
N THR A 49 6.13 12.01 -1.10
CA THR A 49 4.89 11.54 -1.72
C THR A 49 4.83 10.02 -1.66
N GLY A 50 4.03 9.52 -0.71
CA GLY A 50 3.73 8.10 -0.54
C GLY A 50 4.27 7.48 0.76
N PRO A 51 3.78 6.29 1.15
CA PRO A 51 4.08 5.65 2.42
C PRO A 51 5.47 4.98 2.44
N ARG A 52 6.43 5.37 1.58
CA ARG A 52 7.75 4.72 1.47
C ARG A 52 8.49 4.64 2.80
N HIS A 53 8.25 5.63 3.63
CA HIS A 53 8.79 5.77 4.95
C HIS A 53 8.04 4.95 6.02
N ALA A 54 6.77 4.62 5.75
CA ALA A 54 5.94 3.73 6.56
C ALA A 54 6.04 2.25 6.12
N LEU A 55 6.79 1.93 5.06
CA LEU A 55 6.97 0.56 4.56
C LEU A 55 7.35 -0.45 5.66
N PRO A 56 8.29 -0.15 6.57
CA PRO A 56 8.63 -1.10 7.63
C PRO A 56 7.45 -1.40 8.58
N ALA A 57 6.58 -0.41 8.83
CA ALA A 57 5.39 -0.60 9.66
C ALA A 57 4.31 -1.42 8.94
N MET A 58 4.30 -1.46 7.60
CA MET A 58 3.28 -2.15 6.81
C MET A 58 3.17 -3.64 7.13
N ALA A 59 4.29 -4.32 7.43
CA ALA A 59 4.28 -5.73 7.79
C ALA A 59 3.39 -6.00 9.03
N TYR A 60 3.50 -5.15 10.05
CA TYR A 60 2.68 -5.24 11.25
C TYR A 60 1.24 -4.80 10.98
N LEU A 61 1.06 -3.68 10.27
CA LEU A 61 -0.27 -3.13 9.96
C LEU A 61 -1.10 -4.08 9.07
N ALA A 62 -0.45 -4.90 8.24
CA ALA A 62 -1.10 -5.94 7.44
C ALA A 62 -1.80 -7.00 8.30
N VAL A 63 -1.25 -7.33 9.48
CA VAL A 63 -1.90 -8.26 10.42
C VAL A 63 -3.21 -7.68 10.96
N ALA A 64 -3.22 -6.39 11.32
CA ALA A 64 -4.47 -5.72 11.70
C ALA A 64 -5.47 -5.68 10.53
N LEU A 65 -5.02 -5.39 9.31
CA LEU A 65 -5.90 -5.42 8.13
C LEU A 65 -6.48 -6.81 7.87
N ALA A 66 -5.70 -7.87 8.08
CA ALA A 66 -6.18 -9.25 8.01
C ALA A 66 -7.25 -9.54 9.08
N ALA A 67 -7.04 -9.09 10.32
CA ALA A 67 -8.01 -9.22 11.40
C ALA A 67 -9.32 -8.47 11.09
N PHE A 68 -9.21 -7.23 10.59
CA PHE A 68 -10.37 -6.47 10.09
C PHE A 68 -11.12 -7.27 9.02
N HIS A 69 -10.43 -7.71 7.97
CA HIS A 69 -11.06 -8.43 6.87
C HIS A 69 -11.71 -9.75 7.29
N ALA A 70 -11.12 -10.46 8.26
CA ALA A 70 -11.66 -11.69 8.82
C ALA A 70 -12.96 -11.46 9.60
N SER A 71 -13.08 -10.31 10.27
CA SER A 71 -14.30 -9.92 10.99
C SER A 71 -15.37 -9.25 10.12
N ALA A 72 -14.97 -8.65 9.00
CA ALA A 72 -15.84 -7.84 8.16
C ALA A 72 -16.93 -8.67 7.46
N ARG A 73 -18.14 -8.12 7.36
CA ARG A 73 -19.29 -8.79 6.70
C ARG A 73 -19.94 -7.92 5.63
N GLY A 74 -20.44 -8.55 4.57
CA GLY A 74 -21.22 -7.90 3.51
C GLY A 74 -20.56 -6.64 2.95
N VAL A 75 -21.17 -5.48 3.21
CA VAL A 75 -20.73 -4.17 2.74
C VAL A 75 -19.34 -3.79 3.25
N GLU A 76 -18.98 -4.14 4.48
CA GLU A 76 -17.67 -3.80 5.06
C GLU A 76 -16.53 -4.43 4.28
N ARG A 77 -16.72 -5.66 3.77
CA ARG A 77 -15.74 -6.33 2.91
C ARG A 77 -15.58 -5.61 1.59
N TRP A 78 -16.69 -5.20 0.96
CA TRP A 78 -16.67 -4.44 -0.28
C TRP A 78 -16.02 -3.07 -0.11
N LEU A 79 -16.31 -2.37 0.99
CA LEU A 79 -15.61 -1.14 1.35
C LEU A 79 -14.12 -1.40 1.56
N GLY A 80 -13.75 -2.48 2.26
CA GLY A 80 -12.36 -2.90 2.42
C GLY A 80 -11.63 -3.07 1.08
N PHE A 81 -12.24 -3.77 0.13
CA PHE A 81 -11.70 -3.91 -1.23
C PHE A 81 -11.67 -2.58 -1.99
N GLY A 82 -12.66 -1.71 -1.82
CA GLY A 82 -12.65 -0.36 -2.40
C GLY A 82 -11.48 0.47 -1.88
N PHE A 83 -11.26 0.50 -0.57
CA PHE A 83 -10.12 1.17 0.05
C PHE A 83 -8.77 0.61 -0.42
N LEU A 84 -8.67 -0.71 -0.61
CA LEU A 84 -7.50 -1.36 -1.18
C LEU A 84 -7.29 -0.93 -2.64
N GLY A 85 -8.33 -0.97 -3.47
CA GLY A 85 -8.26 -0.57 -4.88
C GLY A 85 -7.82 0.89 -5.05
N VAL A 86 -8.40 1.80 -4.27
CA VAL A 86 -8.00 3.23 -4.27
C VAL A 86 -6.56 3.39 -3.78
N SER A 87 -6.13 2.65 -2.75
CA SER A 87 -4.73 2.65 -2.31
C SER A 87 -3.77 2.18 -3.40
N ILE A 88 -4.10 1.12 -4.13
CA ILE A 88 -3.29 0.59 -5.24
C ILE A 88 -3.20 1.64 -6.35
N ALA A 89 -4.33 2.23 -6.75
CA ALA A 89 -4.36 3.24 -7.81
C ALA A 89 -3.51 4.47 -7.46
N ILE A 90 -3.62 4.97 -6.22
CA ILE A 90 -2.80 6.11 -5.75
C ILE A 90 -1.31 5.74 -5.72
N ASN A 91 -0.95 4.56 -5.20
CA ASN A 91 0.45 4.14 -5.15
C ASN A 91 1.03 3.93 -6.56
N LEU A 92 0.25 3.35 -7.48
CA LEU A 92 0.64 3.20 -8.88
C LEU A 92 0.91 4.57 -9.52
N MET A 93 0.01 5.53 -9.31
CA MET A 93 0.14 6.89 -9.84
C MET A 93 1.40 7.59 -9.32
N ILE A 94 1.64 7.53 -8.00
CA ILE A 94 2.84 8.09 -7.38
C ILE A 94 4.10 7.40 -7.93
N ALA A 95 4.13 6.07 -7.92
CA ALA A 95 5.31 5.30 -8.34
C ALA A 95 5.65 5.47 -9.82
N SER A 96 4.63 5.66 -10.68
CA SER A 96 4.83 5.81 -12.12
C SER A 96 5.05 7.25 -12.56
N ALA A 97 4.48 8.25 -11.88
CA ALA A 97 4.61 9.65 -12.30
C ALA A 97 5.74 10.39 -11.55
N GLU A 98 5.68 10.41 -10.22
CA GLU A 98 6.65 11.14 -9.40
C GLU A 98 6.59 10.69 -7.93
N ILE A 99 7.72 10.22 -7.42
CA ILE A 99 7.88 9.80 -6.01
C ILE A 99 8.37 10.94 -5.11
N THR A 100 8.87 12.04 -5.68
CA THR A 100 9.39 13.20 -4.97
C THR A 100 8.69 14.48 -5.42
N ALA A 101 7.47 14.73 -4.94
CA ALA A 101 6.85 16.03 -5.17
C ALA A 101 7.58 17.13 -4.35
N PRO A 102 7.78 18.32 -4.92
CA PRO A 102 8.32 19.47 -4.19
C PRO A 102 7.49 19.84 -2.95
N ASP A 103 8.16 20.35 -1.93
CA ASP A 103 7.59 20.80 -0.66
C ASP A 103 6.70 22.05 -0.77
N THR A 104 6.74 22.74 -1.92
CA THR A 104 5.90 23.90 -2.22
C THR A 104 4.44 23.56 -2.51
N PHE A 105 4.10 22.28 -2.72
CA PHE A 105 2.72 21.85 -2.98
C PHE A 105 2.00 21.45 -1.69
N ALA A 106 0.89 22.12 -1.38
CA ALA A 106 0.09 21.81 -0.19
C ALA A 106 -0.67 20.48 -0.34
N LYS A 107 -1.07 20.13 -1.57
CA LYS A 107 -1.72 18.86 -1.89
C LYS A 107 -0.97 18.15 -3.01
N PRO A 108 0.18 17.51 -2.70
CA PRO A 108 1.07 16.93 -3.72
C PRO A 108 0.39 15.96 -4.67
N LEU A 109 -0.58 15.18 -4.18
CA LEU A 109 -1.30 14.21 -5.02
C LEU A 109 -2.12 14.90 -6.12
N THR A 110 -2.89 15.93 -5.79
CA THR A 110 -3.81 16.59 -6.74
C THR A 110 -3.14 17.72 -7.53
N GLU A 111 -2.15 18.38 -6.94
CA GLU A 111 -1.50 19.55 -7.52
C GLU A 111 -0.26 19.19 -8.35
N HIS A 112 0.38 18.05 -8.09
CA HIS A 112 1.63 17.65 -8.75
C HIS A 112 1.54 16.28 -9.43
N VAL A 113 1.23 15.23 -8.68
CA VAL A 113 1.29 13.83 -9.16
C VAL A 113 0.19 13.53 -10.18
N TRP A 114 -1.06 13.87 -9.87
CA TRP A 114 -2.20 13.62 -10.75
C TRP A 114 -2.06 14.33 -12.10
N PRO A 115 -1.73 15.64 -12.18
CA PRO A 115 -1.52 16.31 -13.47
C PRO A 115 -0.42 15.66 -14.32
N LYS A 116 0.70 15.25 -13.72
CA LYS A 116 1.77 14.52 -14.43
C LYS A 116 1.25 13.18 -14.98
N PHE A 117 0.60 12.39 -14.14
CA PHE A 117 0.04 11.11 -14.55
C PHE A 117 -1.00 11.26 -15.69
N ALA A 118 -1.90 12.23 -15.58
CA ALA A 118 -2.95 12.47 -16.56
C ALA A 118 -2.41 12.93 -17.92
N ARG A 119 -1.28 13.65 -17.93
CA ARG A 119 -0.56 14.01 -19.17
C ARG A 119 0.27 12.86 -19.75
N GLY A 120 0.40 11.75 -19.03
CA GLY A 120 1.26 10.64 -19.41
C GLY A 120 2.73 10.87 -19.11
N ASP A 121 3.08 11.87 -18.28
CA ASP A 121 4.45 12.16 -17.82
C ASP A 121 4.92 11.06 -16.83
N LEU A 122 5.09 9.83 -17.33
CA LEU A 122 5.48 8.67 -16.54
C LEU A 122 6.97 8.36 -16.68
N ARG A 123 7.54 7.80 -15.62
CA ARG A 123 8.93 7.40 -15.52
C ARG A 123 9.01 5.91 -15.27
N THR A 124 9.50 5.17 -16.27
CA THR A 124 9.66 3.71 -16.22
C THR A 124 11.04 3.35 -16.75
N LEU A 125 11.61 2.21 -16.34
CA LEU A 125 12.90 1.79 -16.89
C LEU A 125 12.85 1.64 -18.43
N PRO A 126 11.81 1.04 -19.05
CA PRO A 126 11.72 0.98 -20.51
C PRO A 126 11.69 2.35 -21.19
N SER A 127 11.00 3.34 -20.61
CA SER A 127 10.94 4.68 -21.20
C SER A 127 12.26 5.43 -21.03
N GLU A 128 12.92 5.31 -19.88
CA GLU A 128 14.17 6.03 -19.60
C GLU A 128 15.39 5.42 -20.30
N PHE A 129 15.48 4.09 -20.39
CA PHE A 129 16.67 3.40 -20.89
C PHE A 129 16.50 2.84 -22.32
N TRP A 130 15.29 2.50 -22.73
CA TRP A 130 15.04 1.85 -24.03
C TRP A 130 14.23 2.71 -25.00
N GLY A 131 13.91 3.95 -24.63
CA GLY A 131 13.19 4.90 -25.48
C GLY A 131 11.74 4.49 -25.79
N TRP A 132 11.15 3.60 -24.99
CA TRP A 132 9.74 3.21 -25.16
C TRP A 132 8.81 4.38 -24.81
N SER A 133 7.60 4.36 -25.36
CA SER A 133 6.57 5.28 -24.88
C SER A 133 6.29 5.03 -23.39
N GLN A 134 6.01 6.12 -22.67
CA GLN A 134 5.79 6.12 -21.21
C GLN A 134 4.68 5.14 -20.79
N TRP A 135 3.61 5.07 -21.57
CA TRP A 135 2.50 4.13 -21.35
C TRP A 135 2.87 2.67 -21.59
N SER A 136 3.69 2.37 -22.61
CA SER A 136 4.13 1.00 -22.87
C SER A 136 4.96 0.42 -21.73
N GLY A 137 5.83 1.25 -21.12
CA GLY A 137 6.57 0.84 -19.93
C GLY A 137 5.66 0.54 -18.74
N LEU A 138 4.63 1.36 -18.52
CA LEU A 138 3.65 1.12 -17.46
C LEU A 138 2.84 -0.17 -17.73
N TYR A 139 2.41 -0.40 -18.97
CA TYR A 139 1.66 -1.60 -19.34
C TYR A 139 2.48 -2.87 -19.13
N LEU A 140 3.79 -2.85 -19.40
CA LEU A 140 4.67 -3.97 -19.09
C LEU A 140 4.64 -4.30 -17.58
N TYR A 141 4.78 -3.31 -16.72
CA TYR A 141 4.73 -3.53 -15.27
C TYR A 141 3.36 -4.01 -14.80
N LEU A 142 2.27 -3.49 -15.36
CA LEU A 142 0.92 -3.98 -15.08
C LEU A 142 0.71 -5.41 -15.54
N ALA A 143 1.26 -5.80 -16.70
CA ALA A 143 1.20 -7.18 -17.19
C ALA A 143 1.97 -8.13 -16.24
N VAL A 144 3.17 -7.76 -15.83
CA VAL A 144 3.97 -8.54 -14.87
C VAL A 144 3.23 -8.66 -13.53
N ALA A 145 2.72 -7.55 -12.99
CA ALA A 145 1.94 -7.55 -11.75
C ALA A 145 0.67 -8.40 -11.86
N GLY A 146 -0.01 -8.35 -13.01
CA GLY A 146 -1.18 -9.17 -13.30
C GLY A 146 -0.87 -10.66 -13.31
N VAL A 147 0.22 -11.08 -13.97
CA VAL A 147 0.68 -12.47 -13.98
C VAL A 147 1.00 -12.94 -12.56
N LEU A 148 1.72 -12.14 -11.77
CA LEU A 148 2.04 -12.47 -10.38
C LEU A 148 0.79 -12.57 -9.50
N ALA A 149 -0.17 -11.67 -9.67
CA ALA A 149 -1.44 -11.71 -8.96
C ALA A 149 -2.25 -12.96 -9.30
N VAL A 150 -2.33 -13.33 -10.59
CA VAL A 150 -2.99 -14.55 -11.05
C VAL A 150 -2.28 -15.79 -10.49
N ALA A 151 -0.95 -15.85 -10.54
CA ALA A 151 -0.17 -16.94 -9.97
C ALA A 151 -0.41 -17.09 -8.45
N LEU A 152 -0.46 -15.97 -7.72
CA LEU A 152 -0.78 -15.95 -6.30
C LEU A 152 -2.19 -16.49 -6.03
N LEU A 153 -3.19 -16.07 -6.81
CA LEU A 153 -4.56 -16.57 -6.67
C LEU A 153 -4.64 -18.08 -6.93
N PHE A 154 -3.90 -18.59 -7.91
CA PHE A 154 -3.81 -20.03 -8.16
C PHE A 154 -3.14 -20.77 -6.99
N ALA A 155 -2.04 -20.25 -6.46
CA ALA A 155 -1.36 -20.85 -5.31
C ALA A 155 -2.30 -20.92 -4.08
N LEU A 156 -3.01 -19.83 -3.79
CA LEU A 156 -3.97 -19.77 -2.68
C LEU A 156 -5.14 -20.75 -2.86
N ARG A 157 -5.65 -20.92 -4.08
CA ARG A 157 -6.71 -21.91 -4.37
C ARG A 157 -6.25 -23.34 -4.18
N ARG A 158 -5.00 -23.66 -4.54
CA ARG A 158 -4.43 -25.01 -4.35
C ARG A 158 -4.27 -25.35 -2.88
N GLU A 159 -3.72 -24.44 -2.09
CA GLU A 159 -3.61 -24.59 -0.64
C GLU A 159 -4.98 -24.83 0.03
N GLN A 160 -6.00 -24.06 -0.36
CA GLN A 160 -7.36 -24.24 0.16
C GLN A 160 -7.98 -25.59 -0.24
N ALA A 161 -7.60 -26.16 -1.39
CA ALA A 161 -8.06 -27.47 -1.81
C ALA A 161 -7.37 -28.61 -1.04
N HIS A 162 -6.12 -28.42 -0.61
CA HIS A 162 -5.38 -29.40 0.21
C HIS A 162 -5.78 -29.37 1.69
N ALA A 163 -6.27 -28.23 2.19
CA ALA A 163 -6.71 -28.06 3.58
C ALA A 163 -8.14 -28.54 3.86
N ARG A 164 -8.86 -29.03 2.85
CA ARG A 164 -10.22 -29.62 2.95
C ARG A 164 -10.14 -31.13 2.80
#